data_AF-A0A376TI99-F1
#
_entry.id   AF-A0A376TI99-F1
#
_cell.length_a   1.000
_cell.length_b   1.000
_cell.length_c   1.000
_cell.angle_alpha   90.00
_cell.angle_beta   90.00
_cell.angle_gamma   90.00
#
_symmetry.space_group_name_H-M   'P 1'
#
loop_
_entity.id
_entity.type
_entity.pdbx_description
1 polymer ?
#
loop_
_entity_poly.entity_id
_entity_poly.type
_entity_poly.pdbx_seq_one_letter_code
_entity_poly.pdbx_strand_id
1 'polypeptide(L)'
;MLVFALSFASWRIVSPRTMGALTFAAESALPGSPTHISTDHQGQFVFVGSYNAGNVSVTRLEDGLPVGVVDVVEGLDGCHSANISPDNRTLWVPALKQDRICLFTVSDDGHLVAQDPAGSDHR
;
A
#
# COMPACT_ATOMS: atom_id res chain seq x y z
N MET A 1 25.80 11.53 5.93
CA MET A 1 24.41 11.69 6.39
C MET A 1 23.72 10.36 6.13
N LEU A 2 23.47 9.53 7.16
CA LEU A 2 22.67 8.32 6.98
C LEU A 2 21.22 8.76 6.79
N VAL A 3 20.68 8.59 5.59
CA VAL A 3 19.23 8.67 5.38
C VAL A 3 18.67 7.37 5.95
N PHE A 4 17.97 7.45 7.09
CA PHE A 4 17.19 6.31 7.56
C PHE A 4 16.09 6.05 6.55
N ALA A 5 16.18 4.93 5.81
CA ALA A 5 15.06 4.46 5.03
C ALA A 5 13.95 4.07 6.01
N LEU A 6 12.74 4.58 5.80
CA LEU A 6 11.58 4.13 6.54
C LEU A 6 11.23 2.71 6.11
N SER A 7 10.62 1.94 7.00
CA SER A 7 10.33 0.53 6.80
C SER A 7 9.00 0.14 7.45
N PHE A 8 8.46 -1.01 7.06
CA PHE A 8 7.45 -1.72 7.82
C PHE A 8 7.95 -3.11 8.21
N ALA A 9 7.45 -3.62 9.34
CA ALA A 9 7.82 -4.92 9.87
C ALA A 9 6.64 -5.90 9.84
N SER A 10 6.93 -7.16 9.54
CA SER A 10 6.02 -8.30 9.66
C SER A 10 6.35 -9.09 10.92
N TRP A 11 5.31 -9.47 11.67
CA TRP A 11 5.42 -10.21 12.91
C TRP A 11 4.43 -11.38 12.88
N ARG A 12 4.80 -12.52 13.43
CA ARG A 12 3.92 -13.68 13.60
C ARG A 12 3.42 -13.77 15.03
N ILE A 13 2.12 -14.02 15.21
CA ILE A 13 1.50 -14.29 16.51
C ILE A 13 1.78 -15.76 16.87
N VAL A 14 2.44 -15.98 18.01
CA VAL A 14 2.68 -17.32 18.54
C VAL A 14 1.50 -17.74 19.43
N SER A 15 0.99 -18.95 19.15
CA SER A 15 -0.12 -19.73 19.75
C SER A 15 -0.68 -19.29 21.13
N PRO A 16 -1.97 -19.55 21.45
CA PRO A 16 -2.59 -19.20 22.73
C PRO A 16 -1.85 -19.64 24.00
N ARG A 17 -0.97 -20.66 23.96
CA ARG A 17 -0.13 -21.04 25.13
C ARG A 17 0.90 -19.97 25.51
N THR A 18 1.32 -19.13 24.56
CA THR A 18 2.24 -18.01 24.78
C THR A 18 1.50 -16.68 24.86
N MET A 19 0.19 -16.69 25.12
CA MET A 19 -0.61 -15.49 25.41
C MET A 19 -0.61 -14.46 24.26
N GLY A 20 -0.46 -14.92 23.01
CA GLY A 20 -0.46 -14.04 21.84
C GLY A 20 0.85 -13.26 21.62
N ALA A 21 1.98 -13.74 22.14
CA ALA A 21 3.28 -13.14 21.92
C ALA A 21 3.60 -12.98 20.42
N LEU A 22 4.24 -11.86 20.07
CA LEU A 22 4.67 -11.60 18.70
C LEU A 22 6.14 -11.99 18.51
N THR A 23 6.44 -12.59 17.37
CA THR A 23 7.81 -12.88 16.92
C THR A 23 8.08 -12.08 15.64
N PHE A 24 9.19 -11.35 15.62
CA PHE A 24 9.62 -10.66 14.41
C PHE A 24 9.87 -11.66 13.28
N ALA A 25 9.38 -11.36 12.09
CA ALA A 25 9.48 -12.25 10.94
C ALA A 25 10.30 -11.62 9.79
N ALA A 26 10.01 -10.36 9.45
CA ALA A 26 10.69 -9.67 8.35
C ALA A 26 10.51 -8.15 8.46
N GLU A 27 11.28 -7.42 7.67
CA GLU A 27 11.17 -5.98 7.48
C GLU A 27 11.43 -5.66 6.01
N SER A 28 10.72 -4.66 5.49
CA SER A 28 10.96 -4.13 4.14
C SER A 28 11.07 -2.62 4.18
N ALA A 29 12.04 -2.10 3.43
CA ALA A 29 12.15 -0.67 3.18
C ALA A 29 10.93 -0.15 2.43
N LEU A 30 10.58 1.10 2.68
CA LEU A 30 9.48 1.81 2.06
C LEU A 30 9.99 2.94 1.16
N PRO A 31 9.35 3.15 -0.01
CA PRO A 31 9.68 4.24 -0.93
C PRO A 31 9.15 5.61 -0.47
N GLY A 32 8.73 5.76 0.79
CA GLY A 32 8.12 6.98 1.29
C GLY A 32 7.83 6.95 2.79
N SER A 33 7.15 7.99 3.28
CA SER A 33 6.75 8.09 4.68
C SER A 33 5.32 7.54 4.88
N PRO A 34 5.15 6.32 5.41
CA PRO A 34 3.84 5.68 5.49
C PRO A 34 2.91 6.46 6.42
N THR A 35 1.72 6.79 5.93
CA THR A 35 0.61 7.27 6.77
C THR A 35 -0.52 6.25 6.88
N HIS A 36 -0.53 5.27 5.99
CA HIS A 36 -1.50 4.18 6.01
C HIS A 36 -0.90 2.93 5.36
N ILE A 37 -1.25 1.78 5.91
CA ILE A 37 -0.88 0.46 5.40
C ILE A 37 -2.12 -0.43 5.41
N SER A 38 -2.33 -1.17 4.32
CA SER A 38 -3.41 -2.15 4.19
C SER A 38 -2.93 -3.34 3.36
N THR A 39 -3.66 -4.44 3.43
CA THR A 39 -3.44 -5.61 2.57
C THR A 39 -4.59 -5.77 1.61
N ASP A 40 -4.38 -6.52 0.54
CA ASP A 40 -5.49 -7.09 -0.21
C ASP A 40 -6.16 -8.21 0.60
N HIS A 41 -7.35 -8.64 0.19
CA HIS A 41 -8.12 -9.65 0.93
C HIS A 41 -7.53 -11.07 0.88
N GLN A 42 -6.54 -11.33 0.01
CA GLN A 42 -5.86 -12.62 -0.11
C GLN A 42 -4.46 -12.62 0.53
N GLY A 43 -3.99 -11.48 1.03
CA GLY A 43 -2.67 -11.36 1.66
C GLY A 43 -1.51 -11.52 0.67
N GLN A 44 -1.73 -11.22 -0.60
CA GLN A 44 -0.74 -11.22 -1.68
C GLN A 44 0.00 -9.89 -1.80
N PHE A 45 -0.61 -8.78 -1.38
CA PHE A 45 -0.04 -7.45 -1.51
C PHE A 45 -0.26 -6.60 -0.25
N VAL A 46 0.69 -5.71 0.00
CA VAL A 46 0.58 -4.58 0.93
C VAL A 46 0.51 -3.30 0.12
N PHE A 47 -0.47 -2.47 0.41
CA PHE A 47 -0.59 -1.11 -0.11
C PHE A 47 -0.16 -0.12 0.96
N VAL A 48 0.71 0.82 0.58
CA VAL A 48 1.19 1.86 1.50
C VAL A 48 0.94 3.22 0.89
N GLY A 49 0.13 4.03 1.55
CA GLY A 49 -0.05 5.44 1.22
C GLY A 49 0.94 6.31 1.98
N SER A 50 1.61 7.22 1.28
CA SER A 50 2.62 8.11 1.85
C SER A 50 2.25 9.59 1.69
N TYR A 51 1.81 10.23 2.78
CA TYR A 51 1.31 11.61 2.72
C TYR A 51 2.34 12.64 2.27
N ASN A 52 3.55 12.63 2.86
CA ASN A 52 4.58 13.62 2.54
C ASN A 52 5.35 13.28 1.27
N ALA A 53 5.54 11.99 0.98
CA ALA A 53 6.18 11.56 -0.27
C ALA A 53 5.24 11.75 -1.47
N GLY A 54 3.92 11.77 -1.25
CA GLY A 54 2.95 11.97 -2.33
C GLY A 54 2.82 10.75 -3.23
N ASN A 55 2.91 9.54 -2.66
CA ASN A 55 2.84 8.30 -3.42
C ASN A 55 2.01 7.21 -2.75
N VAL A 56 1.61 6.23 -3.55
CA VAL A 56 1.16 4.91 -3.08
C VAL A 56 2.10 3.86 -3.63
N SER A 57 2.49 2.89 -2.81
CA SER A 57 3.34 1.77 -3.23
C SER A 57 2.68 0.43 -2.96
N VAL A 58 2.99 -0.55 -3.82
CA VAL A 58 2.57 -1.94 -3.70
C VAL A 58 3.79 -2.80 -3.40
N THR A 59 3.73 -3.58 -2.31
CA THR A 59 4.75 -4.59 -1.98
C THR A 59 4.12 -5.96 -2.04
N ARG A 60 4.74 -6.90 -2.76
CA ARG A 60 4.28 -8.28 -2.81
C ARG A 60 4.58 -9.01 -1.51
N LEU A 61 3.65 -9.86 -1.10
CA LEU A 61 3.77 -10.77 0.02
C LEU A 61 3.84 -12.22 -0.45
N GLU A 62 4.66 -13.02 0.22
CA GLU A 62 4.66 -14.48 0.15
C GLU A 62 4.60 -15.01 1.59
N ASP A 63 3.58 -15.80 1.92
CA ASP A 63 3.33 -16.29 3.29
C ASP A 63 3.33 -15.15 4.36
N GLY A 64 2.75 -14.00 4.00
CA GLY A 64 2.69 -12.81 4.87
C GLY A 64 4.04 -12.09 5.05
N LEU A 65 5.06 -12.45 4.29
CA LEU A 65 6.38 -11.80 4.30
C LEU A 65 6.58 -10.95 3.04
N PRO A 66 7.10 -9.72 3.17
CA PRO A 66 7.40 -8.89 2.01
C PRO A 66 8.54 -9.49 1.18
N VAL A 67 8.35 -9.58 -0.14
CA VAL A 67 9.36 -10.10 -1.08
C VAL A 67 9.82 -9.06 -2.11
N GLY A 68 9.29 -7.83 -2.04
CA GLY A 68 9.75 -6.71 -2.85
C GLY A 68 8.64 -5.75 -3.28
N VAL A 69 9.02 -4.50 -3.50
CA VAL A 69 8.14 -3.48 -4.08
C VAL A 69 7.88 -3.84 -5.55
N VAL A 70 6.61 -3.89 -5.93
CA VAL A 70 6.16 -4.18 -7.30
C VAL A 70 5.88 -2.89 -8.05
N ASP A 71 5.26 -1.91 -7.38
CA ASP A 71 4.85 -0.66 -8.02
C ASP A 71 4.91 0.52 -7.06
N VAL A 72 5.13 1.71 -7.61
CA VAL A 72 5.07 2.99 -6.91
C VAL A 72 4.44 4.01 -7.85
N VAL A 73 3.28 4.52 -7.46
CA VAL A 73 2.60 5.61 -8.17
C VAL A 73 2.85 6.91 -7.44
N GLU A 74 3.61 7.78 -8.10
CA GLU A 74 3.95 9.12 -7.64
C GLU A 74 2.89 10.17 -8.05
N GLY A 75 3.01 11.40 -7.54
CA GLY A 75 2.16 12.53 -7.95
C GLY A 75 0.78 12.55 -7.29
N LEU A 76 0.65 11.91 -6.13
CA LEU A 76 -0.55 11.82 -5.31
C LEU A 76 -0.37 12.69 -4.05
N ASP A 77 -0.31 14.01 -4.22
CA ASP A 77 0.03 14.91 -3.11
C ASP A 77 -0.94 14.76 -1.94
N GLY A 78 -0.40 14.51 -0.75
CA GLY A 78 -1.20 14.22 0.43
C GLY A 78 -1.95 12.88 0.35
N CYS A 79 -1.37 11.87 -0.31
CA CYS A 79 -1.86 10.49 -0.32
C CYS A 79 -2.05 10.00 1.12
N HIS A 80 -3.31 9.87 1.54
CA HIS A 80 -3.59 9.64 2.96
C HIS A 80 -3.84 8.17 3.29
N SER A 81 -4.47 7.42 2.38
CA SER A 81 -4.78 6.01 2.54
C SER A 81 -4.84 5.29 1.20
N ALA A 82 -4.84 3.96 1.26
CA ALA A 82 -4.97 3.07 0.11
C ALA A 82 -5.92 1.94 0.51
N ASN A 83 -7.09 1.88 -0.12
CA ASN A 83 -8.19 1.02 0.32
C ASN A 83 -8.67 0.17 -0.85
N ILE A 84 -8.52 -1.14 -0.71
CA ILE A 84 -8.89 -2.10 -1.75
C ILE A 84 -10.39 -2.37 -1.72
N SER A 85 -11.01 -2.52 -2.89
CA SER A 85 -12.40 -2.95 -3.01
C SER A 85 -12.58 -4.42 -2.60
N PRO A 86 -13.80 -4.85 -2.20
CA PRO A 86 -14.05 -6.22 -1.74
C PRO A 86 -13.69 -7.32 -2.76
N ASP A 87 -13.67 -7.00 -4.05
CA ASP A 87 -13.30 -7.91 -5.14
C ASP A 87 -11.80 -7.91 -5.46
N ASN A 88 -10.97 -7.18 -4.69
CA ASN A 88 -9.54 -6.99 -4.92
C ASN A 88 -9.16 -6.31 -6.26
N ARG A 89 -10.09 -5.66 -6.97
CA ARG A 89 -9.81 -5.12 -8.32
C ARG A 89 -9.54 -3.62 -8.36
N THR A 90 -10.08 -2.83 -7.44
CA THR A 90 -9.98 -1.37 -7.47
C THR A 90 -9.39 -0.84 -6.17
N LEU A 91 -8.24 -0.17 -6.25
CA LEU A 91 -7.60 0.52 -5.14
C LEU A 91 -8.01 2.00 -5.12
N TRP A 92 -8.55 2.46 -4.00
CA TRP A 92 -9.04 3.82 -3.80
C TRP A 92 -8.00 4.60 -3.00
N VAL A 93 -7.48 5.67 -3.60
CA VAL A 93 -6.34 6.43 -3.06
C VAL A 93 -6.70 7.91 -2.97
N PRO A 94 -7.13 8.38 -1.78
CA PRO A 94 -7.37 9.80 -1.53
C PRO A 94 -6.07 10.60 -1.53
N ALA A 95 -5.96 11.59 -2.43
CA ALA A 95 -4.87 12.56 -2.49
C ALA A 95 -5.39 13.90 -1.97
N LEU A 96 -5.30 14.12 -0.65
CA LEU A 96 -6.02 15.19 0.03
C LEU A 96 -5.62 16.61 -0.40
N LYS A 97 -4.37 16.81 -0.83
CA LYS A 97 -3.92 18.12 -1.32
C LYS A 97 -4.38 18.42 -2.75
N GLN A 98 -4.94 17.42 -3.43
CA GLN A 98 -5.42 17.50 -4.80
C GLN A 98 -6.95 17.45 -4.89
N ASP A 99 -7.64 17.35 -3.74
CA ASP A 99 -9.11 17.25 -3.65
C ASP A 99 -9.71 16.17 -4.56
N ARG A 100 -9.06 14.99 -4.60
CA ARG A 100 -9.50 13.86 -5.43
C ARG A 100 -9.25 12.51 -4.78
N ILE A 101 -10.07 11.54 -5.17
CA ILE A 101 -9.83 10.11 -4.93
C ILE A 101 -9.42 9.51 -6.27
N CYS A 102 -8.18 9.04 -6.36
CA CYS A 102 -7.69 8.33 -7.53
C CYS A 102 -8.11 6.85 -7.42
N LEU A 103 -8.57 6.28 -8.53
CA LEU A 103 -8.90 4.86 -8.62
C LEU A 103 -7.86 4.16 -9.49
N PHE A 104 -7.39 3.01 -9.04
CA PHE A 104 -6.46 2.17 -9.78
C PHE A 104 -7.04 0.78 -9.92
N THR A 105 -7.01 0.22 -11.13
CA THR A 105 -7.17 -1.22 -11.32
C THR A 105 -5.90 -1.91 -10.85
N VAL A 106 -6.03 -2.89 -9.95
CA VAL A 106 -4.93 -3.74 -9.51
C VAL A 106 -4.85 -4.94 -10.45
N SER A 107 -3.70 -5.10 -11.13
CA SER A 107 -3.43 -6.27 -11.95
C SER A 107 -3.08 -7.49 -11.10
N ASP A 108 -3.11 -8.67 -11.71
CA ASP A 108 -2.85 -9.93 -11.00
C ASP A 108 -1.40 -10.02 -10.46
N ASP A 109 -0.47 -9.29 -11.07
CA ASP A 109 0.92 -9.16 -10.62
C ASP A 109 1.16 -7.96 -9.68
N GLY A 110 0.13 -7.16 -9.38
CA GLY A 110 0.16 -6.10 -8.37
C GLY A 110 0.45 -4.69 -8.90
N HIS A 111 0.58 -4.51 -10.21
CA HIS A 111 0.69 -3.18 -10.82
C HIS A 111 -0.62 -2.39 -10.73
N LEU A 112 -0.49 -1.08 -10.57
CA LEU A 112 -1.60 -0.15 -10.47
C LEU A 112 -1.80 0.58 -11.80
N VAL A 113 -2.95 0.35 -12.42
CA VAL A 113 -3.34 1.04 -13.65
C VAL A 113 -4.37 2.10 -13.32
N ALA A 114 -4.04 3.37 -13.53
CA ALA A 114 -4.96 4.48 -13.27
C ALA A 114 -6.26 4.29 -14.07
N GLN A 115 -7.39 4.44 -13.39
CA GLN A 115 -8.69 4.50 -14.03
C GLN A 115 -8.98 5.95 -14.37
N ASP A 116 -9.40 6.20 -15.61
CA ASP A 116 -10.03 7.47 -15.94
C ASP A 116 -11.41 7.53 -15.28
N PRO A 117 -11.77 8.63 -14.61
CA PRO A 117 -13.14 8.82 -14.18
C PRO A 117 -14.03 8.76 -15.44
N ALA A 118 -15.08 7.93 -15.41
CA ALA A 118 -16.09 7.95 -16.45
C ALA A 118 -16.73 9.35 -16.50
N GLY A 119 -16.27 10.22 -17.40
CA GLY A 119 -16.91 11.52 -17.67
C GLY A 119 -16.08 12.79 -17.59
N SER A 120 -14.74 12.76 -17.63
CA SER A 120 -13.95 13.99 -17.81
C SER A 120 -13.94 14.51 -19.28
N ASP A 121 -15.11 14.50 -19.93
CA ASP A 121 -15.34 15.39 -21.08
C ASP A 121 -15.62 16.78 -20.51
N HIS A 122 -14.56 17.55 -20.33
CA HIS A 122 -14.63 18.94 -19.91
C HIS A 122 -15.32 19.76 -21.02
N ARG A 123 -16.63 19.98 -20.87
CA ARG A 123 -17.33 21.12 -21.50
C ARG A 123 -17.27 22.35 -20.62
#